data_AF-A0A813J2N7-F1
#
_entry.id   AF-A0A813J2N7-F1
#
_cell.length_a   1.000
_cell.length_b   1.000
_cell.length_c   1.000
_cell.angle_alpha   90.00
_cell.angle_beta   90.00
_cell.angle_gamma   90.00
#
_symmetry.space_group_name_H-M   'P 1'
#
loop_
_entity.id
_entity.type
_entity.pdbx_description
1 polymer ?
#
loop_
_entity_poly.entity_id
_entity_poly.type
_entity_poly.pdbx_seq_one_letter_code
_entity_poly.pdbx_strand_id
1 'polypeptide(L)'
;MAQSIIGRAAPDMELEVAVAGGGSEQSSLLALRLPGQAMVVDFFASWCKACPKAGQKLDQLCLQYGDRYQFVLVCVDGGVDEARAFAEEHGITHCKVASVVDEDAPESYSVSGLPHHVLIAPDGTVARNYEVNLPEDLEQVLKGGEAVDILSTSSIPFGCSRISAQYKELEKQDPLLKENPRRWVMFPLQYPEVWEMYKKHEASFWTAEEIDLASDNKDWDTLSADEQHFVKHILAFFAASDGIVLENLAGQFSTEVQIPEARAFYGFQMAMENIHSETYSLLIEQYVKDPRKGTTFSTPSTRCRP
;
A
#
# COMPACT_ATOMS: atom_id res chain seq x y z
N MET A 1 -18.18 -7.41 0.13
CA MET A 1 -17.50 -6.71 -0.98
C MET A 1 -18.31 -5.46 -1.32
N ALA A 2 -17.82 -4.27 -0.99
CA ALA A 2 -18.47 -3.02 -1.36
C ALA A 2 -18.37 -2.84 -2.89
N GLN A 3 -19.50 -2.59 -3.55
CA GLN A 3 -19.53 -2.33 -5.00
C GLN A 3 -18.89 -0.97 -5.30
N SER A 4 -18.24 -0.81 -6.46
CA SER A 4 -17.57 0.45 -6.81
C SER A 4 -18.61 1.52 -7.03
N ILE A 5 -18.38 2.68 -6.43
CA ILE A 5 -19.20 3.88 -6.64
C ILE A 5 -18.93 4.54 -8.00
N ILE A 6 -17.82 4.20 -8.66
CA ILE A 6 -17.46 4.75 -9.98
C ILE A 6 -18.55 4.39 -11.00
N GLY A 7 -18.99 5.38 -11.78
CA GLY A 7 -20.07 5.28 -12.76
C GLY A 7 -21.48 5.37 -12.17
N ARG A 8 -21.62 5.48 -10.84
CA ARG A 8 -22.91 5.73 -10.17
C ARG A 8 -23.11 7.21 -9.91
N ALA A 9 -24.36 7.61 -9.70
CA ALA A 9 -24.66 8.94 -9.18
C ALA A 9 -23.89 9.17 -7.86
N ALA A 10 -23.21 10.30 -7.77
CA ALA A 10 -22.50 10.71 -6.58
C ALA A 10 -23.48 10.86 -5.40
N PRO A 11 -23.25 10.19 -4.25
CA PRO A 11 -24.08 10.41 -3.07
C PRO A 11 -24.04 11.86 -2.64
N ASP A 12 -25.20 12.45 -2.35
CA ASP A 12 -25.23 13.76 -1.74
C ASP A 12 -25.00 13.63 -0.22
N MET A 13 -24.41 14.66 0.39
CA MET A 13 -24.20 14.72 1.84
C MET A 13 -24.37 16.14 2.34
N GLU A 14 -24.89 16.27 3.56
CA GLU A 14 -25.03 17.56 4.24
C GLU A 14 -23.66 18.02 4.76
N LEU A 15 -23.33 19.27 4.46
CA LEU A 15 -22.06 19.92 4.75
C LEU A 15 -22.30 21.27 5.43
N GLU A 16 -21.43 21.58 6.38
CA GLU A 16 -21.28 22.93 6.88
C GLU A 16 -20.12 23.62 6.13
N VAL A 17 -20.44 24.62 5.32
CA VAL A 17 -19.51 25.26 4.39
C VAL A 17 -19.03 26.60 4.94
N ALA A 18 -17.72 26.84 4.88
CA ALA A 18 -17.12 28.08 5.33
C ALA A 18 -17.44 29.23 4.38
N VAL A 19 -17.92 30.35 4.93
CA VAL A 19 -18.23 31.57 4.16
C VAL A 19 -17.07 32.56 4.21
N ALA A 20 -16.77 33.18 3.08
CA ALA A 20 -15.75 34.22 2.98
C ALA A 20 -16.13 35.43 3.87
N GLY A 21 -15.27 35.77 4.83
CA GLY A 21 -15.52 36.84 5.82
C GLY A 21 -16.01 36.37 7.19
N GLY A 22 -16.12 35.05 7.41
CA GLY A 22 -16.45 34.44 8.69
C GLY A 22 -17.85 33.83 8.74
N GLY A 23 -18.01 32.81 9.58
CA GLY A 23 -19.25 32.03 9.71
C GLY A 23 -19.35 30.86 8.72
N SER A 24 -20.48 30.17 8.78
CA SER A 24 -20.76 28.97 8.01
C SER A 24 -22.21 28.94 7.52
N GLU A 25 -22.44 28.18 6.45
CA GLU A 25 -23.77 27.91 5.92
C GLU A 25 -23.98 26.40 5.74
N GLN A 26 -25.22 25.95 5.92
CA GLN A 26 -25.61 24.57 5.64
C GLN A 26 -25.89 24.42 4.15
N SER A 27 -25.29 23.41 3.53
CA SER A 27 -25.48 23.10 2.12
C SER A 27 -25.30 21.59 1.89
N SER A 28 -25.58 21.12 0.68
CA SER A 28 -25.23 19.76 0.28
C SER A 28 -24.05 19.75 -0.67
N LEU A 29 -23.26 18.66 -0.66
CA LEU A 29 -22.08 18.51 -1.52
C LEU A 29 -22.40 18.81 -2.98
N LEU A 30 -23.48 18.23 -3.52
CA LEU A 30 -23.85 18.42 -4.92
C LEU A 30 -24.43 19.82 -5.21
N ALA A 31 -24.94 20.54 -4.21
CA ALA A 31 -25.41 21.91 -4.36
C ALA A 31 -24.25 22.93 -4.50
N LEU A 32 -23.01 22.54 -4.15
CA LEU A 32 -21.87 23.45 -4.24
C LEU A 32 -21.35 23.70 -5.65
N ARG A 33 -21.73 22.87 -6.63
CA ARG A 33 -21.40 23.04 -8.06
C ARG A 33 -22.58 23.57 -8.85
N LEU A 34 -22.31 24.29 -9.94
CA LEU A 34 -23.35 24.68 -10.89
C LEU A 34 -23.86 23.46 -11.68
N PRO A 35 -25.12 23.47 -12.16
CA PRO A 35 -25.63 22.43 -13.04
C PRO A 35 -24.73 22.23 -14.28
N GLY A 36 -24.29 21.00 -14.52
CA GLY A 36 -23.37 20.68 -15.63
C GLY A 36 -21.89 21.04 -15.36
N GLN A 37 -21.55 21.55 -14.18
CA GLN A 37 -20.17 21.75 -13.76
C GLN A 37 -19.63 20.46 -13.13
N ALA A 38 -18.41 20.08 -13.49
CA ALA A 38 -17.74 18.96 -12.83
C ALA A 38 -17.24 19.39 -11.44
N MET A 39 -16.90 18.42 -10.58
CA MET A 39 -16.46 18.72 -9.21
C MET A 39 -15.32 17.81 -8.77
N VAL A 40 -14.38 18.37 -8.01
CA VAL A 40 -13.34 17.62 -7.29
C VAL A 40 -13.59 17.78 -5.81
N VAL A 41 -13.69 16.67 -5.09
CA VAL A 41 -13.87 16.63 -3.65
C VAL A 41 -12.63 16.00 -3.04
N ASP A 42 -12.05 16.64 -2.04
CA ASP A 42 -10.97 16.09 -1.23
C ASP A 42 -11.41 15.93 0.22
N PHE A 43 -11.48 14.69 0.68
CA PHE A 43 -11.70 14.41 2.09
C PHE A 43 -10.37 14.44 2.83
N PHE A 44 -10.33 15.22 3.91
CA PHE A 44 -9.13 15.41 4.73
C PHE A 44 -9.46 15.50 6.22
N ALA A 45 -8.43 15.47 7.05
CA ALA A 45 -8.51 15.75 8.48
C ALA A 45 -7.36 16.67 8.89
N SER A 46 -7.55 17.47 9.94
CA SER A 46 -6.54 18.45 10.40
C SER A 46 -5.23 17.79 10.84
N TRP A 47 -5.27 16.56 11.34
CA TRP A 47 -4.10 15.78 11.77
C TRP A 47 -3.38 15.01 10.64
N CYS A 48 -3.93 15.03 9.42
CA CYS A 48 -3.41 14.27 8.29
C CYS A 48 -2.13 14.90 7.70
N LYS A 49 -0.99 14.21 7.82
CA LYS A 49 0.32 14.72 7.35
C LYS A 49 0.42 14.95 5.83
N ALA A 50 -0.32 14.17 5.03
CA ALA A 50 -0.26 14.26 3.57
C ALA A 50 -1.25 15.28 2.99
N CYS A 51 -2.31 15.61 3.74
CA CYS A 51 -3.41 16.45 3.28
C CYS A 51 -3.00 17.89 2.93
N PRO A 52 -2.07 18.57 3.63
CA PRO A 52 -1.63 19.91 3.25
C PRO A 52 -1.14 20.03 1.81
N LYS A 53 -0.29 19.09 1.36
CA LYS A 53 0.25 19.10 0.00
C LYS A 53 -0.82 18.80 -1.04
N ALA A 54 -1.78 17.93 -0.71
CA ALA A 54 -2.89 17.60 -1.59
C ALA A 54 -3.85 18.80 -1.76
N GLY A 55 -4.22 19.45 -0.66
CA GLY A 55 -5.04 20.67 -0.67
C GLY A 55 -4.37 21.82 -1.43
N GLN A 56 -3.07 22.07 -1.20
CA GLN A 56 -2.31 23.08 -1.96
C GLN A 56 -2.28 22.80 -3.47
N LYS A 57 -2.17 21.52 -3.87
CA LYS A 57 -2.23 21.13 -5.28
C LYS A 57 -3.61 21.41 -5.87
N LEU A 58 -4.69 21.13 -5.15
CA LEU A 58 -6.05 21.44 -5.59
C LEU A 58 -6.28 22.95 -5.72
N ASP A 59 -5.75 23.73 -4.78
CA ASP A 59 -5.86 25.18 -4.80
C ASP A 59 -5.20 25.78 -6.06
N GLN A 60 -4.04 25.26 -6.45
CA GLN A 60 -3.39 25.64 -7.72
C GLN A 60 -4.22 25.25 -8.95
N LEU A 61 -4.95 24.14 -8.88
CA LEU A 61 -5.82 23.69 -9.97
C LEU A 61 -7.11 24.52 -10.06
N CYS A 62 -7.62 25.07 -8.96
CA CYS A 62 -8.72 26.04 -8.98
C CYS A 62 -8.40 27.23 -9.90
N LEU A 63 -7.16 27.73 -9.85
CA LEU A 63 -6.72 28.85 -10.69
C LEU A 63 -6.74 28.52 -12.19
N GLN A 64 -6.55 27.25 -12.56
CA GLN A 64 -6.47 26.80 -13.95
C GLN A 64 -7.79 26.23 -14.50
N TYR A 65 -8.62 25.66 -13.63
CA TYR A 65 -9.80 24.87 -13.98
C TYR A 65 -11.09 25.33 -13.30
N GLY A 66 -11.07 26.38 -12.49
CA GLY A 66 -12.21 26.83 -11.68
C GLY A 66 -13.44 27.28 -12.48
N ASP A 67 -13.27 27.57 -13.77
CA ASP A 67 -14.36 27.85 -14.71
C ASP A 67 -15.17 26.58 -15.06
N ARG A 68 -14.52 25.41 -15.01
CA ARG A 68 -15.06 24.10 -15.43
C ARG A 68 -15.30 23.15 -14.27
N TYR A 69 -14.58 23.33 -13.16
CA TYR A 69 -14.62 22.50 -11.98
C TYR A 69 -14.89 23.30 -10.72
N GLN A 70 -15.77 22.78 -9.87
CA GLN A 70 -15.86 23.19 -8.48
C GLN A 70 -14.92 22.31 -7.64
N PHE A 71 -13.99 22.92 -6.91
CA PHE A 71 -13.11 22.21 -5.98
C PHE A 71 -13.61 22.42 -4.54
N VAL A 72 -13.70 21.34 -3.77
CA VAL A 72 -14.19 21.33 -2.40
C VAL A 72 -13.27 20.49 -1.51
N LEU A 73 -12.80 21.07 -0.42
CA LEU A 73 -12.11 20.40 0.68
C LEU A 73 -13.13 20.11 1.78
N VAL A 74 -13.28 18.84 2.13
CA VAL A 74 -14.26 18.37 3.12
C VAL A 74 -13.51 17.77 4.31
N CYS A 75 -13.60 18.41 5.46
CA CYS A 75 -13.08 17.90 6.71
C CYS A 75 -13.99 16.80 7.23
N VAL A 76 -13.44 15.60 7.45
CA VAL A 76 -14.19 14.43 7.94
C VAL A 76 -14.03 14.20 9.45
N ASP A 77 -13.15 14.97 10.10
CA ASP A 77 -12.86 14.87 11.53
C ASP A 77 -12.63 16.28 12.08
N GLY A 78 -13.69 16.84 12.66
CA GLY A 78 -13.78 18.24 13.10
C GLY A 78 -14.84 19.06 12.34
N GLY A 79 -15.11 20.25 12.86
CA GLY A 79 -16.06 21.21 12.31
C GLY A 79 -15.45 22.21 11.33
N VAL A 80 -16.31 23.10 10.83
CA VAL A 80 -15.98 24.08 9.79
C VAL A 80 -14.89 25.07 10.21
N ASP A 81 -14.77 25.37 11.49
CA ASP A 81 -13.75 26.28 12.02
C ASP A 81 -12.35 25.65 11.96
N GLU A 82 -12.23 24.36 12.25
CA GLU A 82 -10.97 23.61 12.10
C GLU A 82 -10.61 23.43 10.63
N ALA A 83 -11.60 23.15 9.79
CA ALA A 83 -11.42 23.09 8.34
C ALA A 83 -10.91 24.43 7.77
N ARG A 84 -11.50 25.56 8.23
CA ARG A 84 -11.07 26.91 7.85
C ARG A 84 -9.66 27.22 8.32
N ALA A 85 -9.34 26.92 9.58
CA ALA A 85 -8.00 27.12 10.13
C ALA A 85 -6.94 26.33 9.35
N PHE A 86 -7.26 25.08 8.99
CA PHE A 86 -6.38 24.25 8.14
C PHE A 86 -6.12 24.91 6.78
N ALA A 87 -7.17 25.43 6.12
CA ALA A 87 -7.01 26.10 4.83
C ALA A 87 -6.17 27.38 4.93
N GLU A 88 -6.42 28.21 5.95
CA GLU A 88 -5.66 29.44 6.20
C GLU A 88 -4.18 29.17 6.51
N GLU A 89 -3.89 28.21 7.38
CA GLU A 89 -2.52 27.83 7.76
C GLU A 89 -1.69 27.34 6.56
N HIS A 90 -2.33 26.64 5.62
CA HIS A 90 -1.66 26.03 4.47
C HIS A 90 -1.76 26.84 3.18
N GLY A 91 -2.36 28.03 3.23
CA GLY A 91 -2.45 28.96 2.09
C GLY A 91 -3.41 28.50 0.99
N ILE A 92 -4.48 27.80 1.35
CA ILE A 92 -5.54 27.36 0.45
C ILE A 92 -6.64 28.44 0.45
N THR A 93 -6.79 29.16 -0.66
CA THR A 93 -7.67 30.35 -0.73
C THR A 93 -8.72 30.30 -1.83
N HIS A 94 -8.65 29.34 -2.75
CA HIS A 94 -9.51 29.22 -3.93
C HIS A 94 -10.48 28.03 -3.84
N CYS A 95 -10.12 26.97 -3.11
CA CYS A 95 -11.05 25.86 -2.85
C CYS A 95 -12.19 26.30 -1.91
N LYS A 96 -13.40 25.76 -2.11
CA LYS A 96 -14.42 25.80 -1.06
C LYS A 96 -14.00 24.87 0.07
N VAL A 97 -14.24 25.26 1.31
CA VAL A 97 -13.87 24.49 2.50
C VAL A 97 -15.14 24.20 3.28
N ALA A 98 -15.32 22.95 3.68
CA ALA A 98 -16.48 22.49 4.42
C ALA A 98 -16.10 21.41 5.44
N SER A 99 -17.01 21.12 6.37
CA SER A 99 -16.98 19.93 7.22
C SER A 99 -18.25 19.11 7.02
N VAL A 100 -18.16 17.81 7.23
CA VAL A 100 -19.34 16.95 7.26
C VAL A 100 -20.21 17.26 8.49
N VAL A 101 -21.54 17.22 8.31
CA VAL A 101 -22.49 17.32 9.44
C VAL A 101 -22.69 15.96 10.10
N ASP A 102 -22.64 14.89 9.30
CA ASP A 102 -22.71 13.50 9.74
C ASP A 102 -21.36 12.83 9.49
N GLU A 103 -20.69 12.39 10.56
CA GLU A 103 -19.36 11.77 10.52
C GLU A 103 -19.32 10.47 9.70
N ASP A 104 -20.46 9.79 9.56
CA ASP A 104 -20.58 8.55 8.77
C ASP A 104 -20.83 8.82 7.28
N ALA A 105 -21.16 10.05 6.88
CA ALA A 105 -21.47 10.39 5.49
C ALA A 105 -20.36 10.05 4.46
N PRO A 106 -19.05 10.21 4.78
CA PRO A 106 -17.96 9.80 3.89
C PRO A 106 -17.92 8.30 3.57
N GLU A 107 -18.53 7.43 4.40
CA GLU A 107 -18.62 5.99 4.10
C GLU A 107 -19.37 5.71 2.80
N SER A 108 -20.31 6.59 2.42
CA SER A 108 -21.02 6.50 1.14
C SER A 108 -20.09 6.58 -0.07
N TYR A 109 -18.92 7.24 0.08
CA TYR A 109 -17.85 7.31 -0.90
C TYR A 109 -16.77 6.24 -0.71
N SER A 110 -16.96 5.32 0.24
CA SER A 110 -15.98 4.30 0.62
C SER A 110 -14.61 4.91 0.97
N VAL A 111 -14.62 6.01 1.71
CA VAL A 111 -13.39 6.67 2.20
C VAL A 111 -12.71 5.77 3.23
N SER A 112 -11.52 5.26 2.90
CA SER A 112 -10.76 4.35 3.78
C SER A 112 -9.35 4.84 4.10
N GLY A 113 -8.97 6.03 3.63
CA GLY A 113 -7.68 6.65 3.90
C GLY A 113 -7.65 8.10 3.41
N LEU A 114 -6.85 8.95 4.05
CA LEU A 114 -6.77 10.38 3.76
C LEU A 114 -5.36 10.78 3.25
N PRO A 115 -5.24 11.77 2.35
CA PRO A 115 -6.33 12.45 1.64
C PRO A 115 -7.06 11.51 0.66
N HIS A 116 -8.35 11.75 0.44
CA HIS A 116 -9.17 10.95 -0.48
C HIS A 116 -9.82 11.85 -1.52
N HIS A 117 -9.40 11.71 -2.78
CA HIS A 117 -9.95 12.51 -3.87
C HIS A 117 -11.12 11.79 -4.58
N VAL A 118 -12.14 12.56 -4.93
CA VAL A 118 -13.27 12.11 -5.75
C VAL A 118 -13.48 13.09 -6.89
N LEU A 119 -13.64 12.55 -8.10
CA LEU A 119 -13.96 13.33 -9.30
C LEU A 119 -15.39 13.03 -9.71
N ILE A 120 -16.23 14.06 -9.75
CA ILE A 120 -17.62 14.00 -10.16
C ILE A 120 -17.77 14.66 -11.53
N ALA A 121 -18.32 13.92 -12.48
CA ALA A 121 -18.53 14.38 -13.85
C ALA A 121 -19.67 15.42 -13.95
N PRO A 122 -19.75 16.18 -15.07
CA PRO A 122 -20.84 17.13 -15.32
C PRO A 122 -22.25 16.55 -15.15
N ASP A 123 -22.45 15.27 -15.47
CA ASP A 123 -23.72 14.55 -15.35
C ASP A 123 -24.05 14.11 -13.90
N GLY A 124 -23.13 14.32 -12.95
CA GLY A 124 -23.30 13.95 -11.54
C GLY A 124 -22.91 12.52 -11.19
N THR A 125 -22.28 11.78 -12.12
CA THR A 125 -21.71 10.48 -11.81
C THR A 125 -20.30 10.60 -11.24
N VAL A 126 -19.89 9.63 -10.40
CA VAL A 126 -18.51 9.54 -9.91
C VAL A 126 -17.61 9.01 -11.02
N ALA A 127 -16.73 9.86 -11.56
CA ALA A 127 -15.77 9.49 -12.60
C ALA A 127 -14.53 8.79 -12.05
N ARG A 128 -14.05 9.21 -10.87
CA ARG A 128 -12.90 8.62 -10.14
C ARG A 128 -13.12 8.71 -8.64
N ASN A 129 -12.59 7.74 -7.89
CA ASN A 129 -12.66 7.68 -6.44
C ASN A 129 -11.33 7.14 -5.89
N TYR A 130 -10.73 7.82 -4.90
CA TYR A 130 -9.41 7.57 -4.31
C TYR A 130 -8.23 7.77 -5.28
N GLU A 131 -8.23 7.08 -6.41
CA GLU A 131 -7.14 7.07 -7.38
C GLU A 131 -7.29 8.15 -8.44
N VAL A 132 -7.18 9.40 -8.02
CA VAL A 132 -7.31 10.55 -8.93
C VAL A 132 -5.92 11.08 -9.29
N ASN A 133 -5.56 11.00 -10.57
CA ASN A 133 -4.34 11.56 -11.11
C ASN A 133 -4.59 12.96 -11.71
N LEU A 134 -4.44 13.97 -10.86
CA LEU A 134 -4.60 15.37 -11.24
C LEU A 134 -3.28 15.94 -11.81
N PRO A 135 -3.32 16.72 -12.90
CA PRO A 135 -4.51 17.23 -13.60
C PRO A 135 -5.06 16.33 -14.73
N GLU A 136 -4.40 15.25 -15.11
CA GLU A 136 -4.73 14.49 -16.33
C GLU A 136 -6.16 13.96 -16.35
N ASP A 137 -6.67 13.50 -15.21
CA ASP A 137 -8.04 13.01 -15.09
C ASP A 137 -9.09 14.11 -15.28
N LEU A 138 -8.75 15.37 -14.95
CA LEU A 138 -9.65 16.52 -15.20
C LEU A 138 -9.87 16.73 -16.70
N GLU A 139 -8.82 16.60 -17.50
CA GLU A 139 -8.93 16.74 -18.95
C GLU A 139 -9.72 15.60 -19.58
N GLN A 140 -9.58 14.37 -19.07
CA GLN A 140 -10.32 13.21 -19.56
C GLN A 140 -11.83 13.37 -19.35
N VAL A 141 -12.24 13.81 -18.16
CA VAL A 141 -13.66 14.04 -17.84
C VAL A 141 -14.26 15.18 -18.69
N LEU A 142 -13.47 16.20 -19.04
CA LEU A 142 -13.95 17.32 -19.87
C LEU A 142 -14.05 16.99 -21.36
N LYS A 143 -13.27 16.04 -21.88
CA LYS A 143 -13.27 15.69 -23.31
C LYS A 143 -14.54 14.95 -23.76
N GLY A 144 -15.55 14.82 -22.88
CA GLY A 144 -16.86 14.28 -23.23
C GLY A 144 -16.80 12.84 -23.71
N GLY A 145 -15.75 12.10 -23.34
CA GLY A 145 -15.76 10.67 -23.54
C GLY A 145 -16.96 10.13 -22.78
N GLU A 146 -17.85 9.43 -23.49
CA GLU A 146 -18.56 8.27 -22.96
C GLU A 146 -17.74 7.72 -21.81
N ALA A 147 -18.36 7.49 -20.64
CA ALA A 147 -17.74 6.74 -19.56
C ALA A 147 -16.92 5.66 -20.24
N VAL A 148 -15.59 5.87 -20.30
CA VAL A 148 -14.83 5.06 -21.24
C VAL A 148 -15.00 3.71 -20.62
N ASP A 149 -15.71 2.87 -21.35
CA ASP A 149 -15.81 1.49 -21.01
C ASP A 149 -14.42 0.96 -21.35
N ILE A 150 -13.47 1.26 -20.46
CA ILE A 150 -12.18 0.60 -20.36
C ILE A 150 -12.43 -0.86 -19.95
N LEU A 151 -13.69 -1.33 -19.92
CA LEU A 151 -14.02 -2.74 -20.08
C LEU A 151 -13.70 -3.34 -21.46
N SER A 152 -13.13 -2.60 -22.44
CA SER A 152 -12.67 -3.24 -23.69
C SER A 152 -11.16 -3.36 -23.92
N THR A 153 -10.30 -2.89 -23.01
CA THR A 153 -8.89 -3.38 -22.99
C THR A 153 -8.44 -3.68 -21.57
N SER A 154 -8.54 -4.98 -21.24
CA SER A 154 -8.13 -5.66 -20.01
C SER A 154 -8.81 -5.20 -18.72
N SER A 155 -9.78 -6.00 -18.31
CA SER A 155 -10.33 -6.12 -16.95
C SER A 155 -9.30 -5.79 -15.85
N ILE A 156 -9.32 -4.55 -15.35
CA ILE A 156 -8.57 -4.19 -14.14
C ILE A 156 -9.30 -4.83 -12.95
N PRO A 157 -8.67 -5.74 -12.19
CA PRO A 157 -9.29 -6.33 -11.02
C PRO A 157 -9.60 -5.24 -9.98
N PHE A 158 -10.78 -5.33 -9.38
CA PHE A 158 -11.27 -4.40 -8.37
C PHE A 158 -10.23 -4.24 -7.22
N GLY A 159 -9.83 -3.00 -6.90
CA GLY A 159 -8.84 -2.68 -5.86
C GLY A 159 -7.38 -2.62 -6.31
N CYS A 160 -7.11 -2.57 -7.62
CA CYS A 160 -5.77 -2.43 -8.17
C CYS A 160 -5.59 -1.06 -8.81
N SER A 161 -4.57 -0.30 -8.36
CA SER A 161 -4.44 1.07 -8.85
C SER A 161 -4.16 1.19 -10.32
N ARG A 162 -4.53 2.30 -10.98
CA ARG A 162 -4.15 2.52 -12.39
C ARG A 162 -2.66 2.34 -12.62
N ILE A 163 -1.82 2.79 -11.68
CA ILE A 163 -0.37 2.58 -11.72
C ILE A 163 -0.06 1.08 -11.62
N SER A 164 -0.66 0.38 -10.66
CA SER A 164 -0.50 -1.07 -10.51
C SER A 164 -1.00 -1.84 -11.73
N ALA A 165 -2.09 -1.43 -12.37
CA ALA A 165 -2.62 -2.03 -13.60
C ALA A 165 -1.68 -1.79 -14.79
N GLN A 166 -1.11 -0.58 -14.89
CA GLN A 166 -0.10 -0.26 -15.89
C GLN A 166 1.16 -1.11 -15.69
N TYR A 167 1.67 -1.25 -14.46
CA TYR A 167 2.82 -2.11 -14.18
C TYR A 167 2.51 -3.57 -14.45
N LYS A 168 1.32 -4.08 -14.10
CA LYS A 168 0.87 -5.43 -14.46
C LYS A 168 0.85 -5.69 -15.97
N GLU A 169 0.56 -4.68 -16.77
CA GLU A 169 0.65 -4.81 -18.23
C GLU A 169 2.12 -4.83 -18.71
N LEU A 170 2.99 -4.02 -18.10
CA LEU A 170 4.42 -4.00 -18.40
C LEU A 170 5.12 -5.31 -17.96
N GLU A 171 4.70 -5.92 -16.86
CA GLU A 171 5.19 -7.21 -16.35
C GLU A 171 5.10 -8.32 -17.41
N LYS A 172 4.06 -8.30 -18.25
CA LYS A 172 3.91 -9.29 -19.35
C LYS A 172 5.06 -9.25 -20.36
N GLN A 173 5.73 -8.11 -20.47
CA GLN A 173 6.85 -7.90 -21.37
C GLN A 173 8.20 -7.98 -20.65
N ASP A 174 8.20 -8.10 -19.32
CA ASP A 174 9.42 -8.18 -18.52
C ASP A 174 10.17 -9.49 -18.84
N PRO A 175 11.44 -9.42 -19.30
CA PRO A 175 12.24 -10.60 -19.60
C PRO A 175 12.42 -11.57 -18.42
N LEU A 176 12.35 -11.09 -17.18
CA LEU A 176 12.48 -11.90 -15.97
C LEU A 176 11.20 -12.67 -15.65
N LEU A 177 10.02 -12.13 -16.01
CA LEU A 177 8.71 -12.68 -15.65
C LEU A 177 8.03 -13.42 -16.81
N LYS A 178 8.46 -13.16 -18.04
CA LYS A 178 7.89 -13.79 -19.23
C LYS A 178 8.23 -15.29 -19.29
N GLU A 179 7.20 -16.11 -19.49
CA GLU A 179 7.35 -17.57 -19.62
C GLU A 179 8.38 -17.96 -20.67
N ASN A 180 9.24 -18.91 -20.32
CA ASN A 180 10.27 -19.45 -21.19
C ASN A 180 10.19 -20.98 -21.33
N PRO A 181 9.14 -21.51 -21.99
CA PRO A 181 8.87 -22.95 -22.06
C PRO A 181 9.92 -23.74 -22.88
N ARG A 182 10.87 -23.05 -23.52
CA ARG A 182 11.87 -23.66 -24.41
C ARG A 182 13.28 -23.70 -23.82
N ARG A 183 13.49 -23.21 -22.59
CA ARG A 183 14.82 -23.15 -21.95
C ARG A 183 14.87 -24.01 -20.69
N TRP A 184 15.19 -25.29 -20.88
CA TRP A 184 15.36 -26.27 -19.79
C TRP A 184 16.83 -26.53 -19.43
N VAL A 185 17.75 -26.06 -20.27
CA VAL A 185 19.19 -26.20 -20.07
C VAL A 185 19.79 -24.87 -19.61
N MET A 186 20.72 -24.93 -18.65
CA MET A 186 21.34 -23.73 -18.08
C MET A 186 22.20 -22.98 -19.12
N PHE A 187 22.96 -23.74 -19.92
CA PHE A 187 23.87 -23.18 -20.91
C PHE A 187 23.25 -23.11 -22.31
N PRO A 188 23.60 -22.09 -23.13
CA PRO A 188 24.50 -20.97 -22.81
C PRO A 188 23.85 -19.93 -21.89
N LEU A 189 24.64 -19.34 -20.98
CA LEU A 189 24.17 -18.32 -20.04
C LEU A 189 23.70 -17.07 -20.80
N GLN A 190 22.53 -16.56 -20.43
CA GLN A 190 21.98 -15.31 -20.96
C GLN A 190 22.19 -14.16 -19.98
N TYR A 191 22.25 -14.46 -18.68
CA TYR A 191 22.47 -13.48 -17.61
C TYR A 191 23.70 -13.86 -16.77
N PRO A 192 24.93 -13.58 -17.25
CA PRO A 192 26.16 -13.94 -16.53
C PRO A 192 26.26 -13.31 -15.14
N GLU A 193 25.82 -12.06 -14.97
CA GLU A 193 25.88 -11.34 -13.70
C GLU A 193 25.03 -12.01 -12.60
N VAL A 194 23.84 -12.51 -12.97
CA VAL A 194 22.98 -13.26 -12.05
C VAL A 194 23.63 -14.60 -11.69
N TRP A 195 24.25 -15.26 -12.67
CA TRP A 195 24.97 -16.51 -12.44
C TRP A 195 26.18 -16.33 -11.53
N GLU A 196 26.91 -15.22 -11.66
CA GLU A 196 28.02 -14.86 -10.76
C GLU A 196 27.53 -14.68 -9.32
N MET A 197 26.37 -14.07 -9.10
CA MET A 197 25.77 -13.99 -7.76
C MET A 197 25.39 -15.36 -7.22
N TYR A 198 24.85 -16.25 -8.05
CA TYR A 198 24.59 -17.63 -7.65
C TYR A 198 25.88 -18.35 -7.25
N LYS A 199 26.95 -18.23 -8.05
CA LYS A 199 28.24 -18.84 -7.71
C LYS A 199 28.87 -18.26 -6.45
N LYS A 200 28.69 -16.96 -6.21
CA LYS A 200 29.13 -16.32 -4.97
C LYS A 200 28.35 -16.83 -3.76
N HIS A 201 27.05 -17.05 -3.91
CA HIS A 201 26.20 -17.63 -2.87
C HIS A 201 26.59 -19.09 -2.60
N GLU A 202 26.73 -19.91 -3.64
CA GLU A 202 27.16 -21.31 -3.56
C GLU A 202 28.54 -21.45 -2.88
N ALA A 203 29.48 -20.54 -3.17
CA ALA A 203 30.79 -20.51 -2.53
C ALA A 203 30.76 -20.17 -1.03
N SER A 204 29.62 -19.71 -0.52
CA SER A 204 29.39 -19.37 0.89
C SER A 204 28.56 -20.43 1.61
N PHE A 205 28.43 -21.63 1.05
CA PHE A 205 27.73 -22.74 1.69
C PHE A 205 28.33 -23.08 3.06
N TRP A 206 27.46 -23.34 4.03
CA TRP A 206 27.81 -23.83 5.37
C TRP A 206 26.68 -24.70 5.90
N THR A 207 26.97 -25.58 6.87
CA THR A 207 25.96 -26.41 7.57
C THR A 207 25.89 -26.10 9.06
N ALA A 208 24.74 -26.39 9.69
CA ALA A 208 24.52 -26.10 11.11
C ALA A 208 25.55 -26.79 12.01
N GLU A 209 26.07 -27.95 11.61
CA GLU A 209 27.10 -28.70 12.35
C GLU A 209 28.48 -28.02 12.37
N GLU A 210 28.71 -27.03 11.51
CA GLU A 210 29.96 -26.24 11.53
C GLU A 210 30.01 -25.26 12.72
N ILE A 211 28.89 -25.07 13.42
CA ILE A 211 28.77 -24.17 14.57
C ILE A 211 28.97 -24.96 15.87
N ASP A 212 30.11 -24.76 16.54
CA ASP A 212 30.39 -25.35 17.85
C ASP A 212 29.73 -24.57 19.00
N LEU A 213 28.70 -25.18 19.61
CA LEU A 213 27.94 -24.58 20.71
C LEU A 213 28.37 -25.09 22.10
N ALA A 214 29.45 -25.87 22.20
CA ALA A 214 29.81 -26.55 23.44
C ALA A 214 30.19 -25.60 24.60
N SER A 215 30.78 -24.44 24.28
CA SER A 215 31.19 -23.44 25.27
C SER A 215 30.08 -22.48 25.67
N ASP A 216 29.06 -22.28 24.83
CA ASP A 216 28.12 -21.17 24.98
C ASP A 216 27.26 -21.26 26.25
N ASN A 217 27.00 -22.48 26.74
CA ASN A 217 26.28 -22.68 28.01
C ASN A 217 26.99 -21.99 29.18
N LYS A 218 28.33 -21.91 29.18
CA LYS A 218 29.09 -21.27 30.26
C LYS A 218 28.88 -19.76 30.24
N ASP A 219 28.95 -19.16 29.06
CA ASP A 219 28.77 -17.71 28.90
C ASP A 219 27.30 -17.33 29.16
N TRP A 220 26.37 -18.16 28.69
CA TRP A 220 24.94 -18.02 28.95
C TRP A 220 24.61 -17.91 30.45
N ASP A 221 25.21 -18.76 31.27
CA ASP A 221 24.99 -18.78 32.73
C ASP A 221 25.58 -17.54 33.43
N THR A 222 26.50 -16.80 32.79
CA THR A 222 27.06 -15.55 33.34
C THR A 222 26.23 -14.31 33.03
N LEU A 223 25.32 -14.40 32.05
CA LEU A 223 24.47 -13.28 31.62
C LEU A 223 23.42 -12.92 32.66
N SER A 224 23.06 -11.64 32.70
CA SER A 224 21.93 -11.15 33.49
C SER A 224 20.59 -11.66 32.96
N ALA A 225 19.55 -11.62 33.81
CA ALA A 225 18.21 -12.05 33.40
C ALA A 225 17.65 -11.23 32.22
N ASP A 226 17.99 -9.95 32.14
CA ASP A 226 17.54 -9.05 31.07
C ASP A 226 18.25 -9.36 29.75
N GLU A 227 19.56 -9.63 29.77
CA GLU A 227 20.32 -10.07 28.59
C GLU A 227 19.82 -11.41 28.07
N GLN A 228 19.60 -12.38 28.97
CA GLN A 228 19.02 -13.67 28.60
C GLN A 228 17.61 -13.53 28.02
N HIS A 229 16.79 -12.63 28.58
CA HIS A 229 15.46 -12.35 28.06
C HIS A 229 15.54 -11.75 26.65
N PHE A 230 16.43 -10.78 26.44
CA PHE A 230 16.64 -10.13 25.14
C PHE A 230 17.08 -11.14 24.07
N VAL A 231 18.10 -11.95 24.33
CA VAL A 231 18.61 -12.94 23.38
C VAL A 231 17.52 -13.97 23.03
N LYS A 232 16.76 -14.46 24.01
CA LYS A 232 15.65 -15.40 23.75
C LYS A 232 14.59 -14.81 22.82
N HIS A 233 14.24 -13.54 23.00
CA HIS A 233 13.24 -12.89 22.15
C HIS A 233 13.74 -12.69 20.72
N ILE A 234 15.02 -12.34 20.55
CA ILE A 234 15.63 -12.22 19.22
C ILE A 234 15.66 -13.56 18.51
N LEU A 235 16.10 -14.63 19.19
CA LEU A 235 16.14 -15.96 18.60
C LEU A 235 14.75 -16.44 18.19
N ALA A 236 13.75 -16.21 19.04
CA ALA A 236 12.36 -16.56 18.71
C ALA A 236 11.82 -15.75 17.51
N PHE A 237 12.17 -14.47 17.41
CA PHE A 237 11.79 -13.65 16.25
C PHE A 237 12.40 -14.19 14.95
N PHE A 238 13.70 -14.51 14.94
CA PHE A 238 14.36 -15.05 13.75
C PHE A 238 13.85 -16.44 13.36
N ALA A 239 13.72 -17.34 14.34
CA ALA A 239 13.18 -18.69 14.09
C ALA A 239 11.78 -18.66 13.46
N ALA A 240 10.94 -17.69 13.82
CA ALA A 240 9.62 -17.52 13.20
C ALA A 240 9.68 -16.83 11.83
N SER A 241 10.63 -15.90 11.65
CA SER A 241 10.73 -15.08 10.44
C SER A 241 11.24 -15.86 9.23
N ASP A 242 12.21 -16.77 9.41
CA ASP A 242 12.79 -17.53 8.30
C ASP A 242 11.74 -18.41 7.60
N GLY A 243 10.79 -18.96 8.35
CA GLY A 243 9.65 -19.68 7.78
C GLY A 243 8.78 -18.81 6.86
N ILE A 244 8.55 -17.54 7.23
CA ILE A 244 7.77 -16.59 6.41
C ILE A 244 8.55 -16.22 5.13
N VAL A 245 9.86 -16.02 5.25
CA VAL A 245 10.73 -15.73 4.10
C VAL A 245 10.73 -16.91 3.12
N LEU A 246 10.84 -18.13 3.64
CA LEU A 246 10.84 -19.34 2.83
C LEU A 246 9.54 -19.51 2.05
N GLU A 247 8.38 -19.31 2.68
CA GLU A 247 7.07 -19.36 2.01
C GLU A 247 6.96 -18.35 0.86
N ASN A 248 7.52 -17.15 1.03
CA ASN A 248 7.53 -16.15 -0.03
C ASN A 248 8.47 -16.52 -1.19
N LEU A 249 9.66 -17.04 -0.88
CA LEU A 249 10.60 -17.51 -1.91
C LEU A 249 10.03 -18.68 -2.70
N ALA A 250 9.43 -19.66 -2.01
CA ALA A 250 8.88 -20.88 -2.61
C ALA A 250 7.56 -20.62 -3.35
N GLY A 251 6.69 -19.76 -2.80
CA GLY A 251 5.36 -19.50 -3.33
C GLY A 251 5.32 -18.42 -4.42
N GLN A 252 6.20 -17.41 -4.36
CA GLN A 252 6.17 -16.24 -5.24
C GLN A 252 7.45 -16.09 -6.05
N PHE A 253 8.59 -15.73 -5.44
CA PHE A 253 9.76 -15.31 -6.24
C PHE A 253 10.29 -16.41 -7.17
N SER A 254 10.43 -17.65 -6.69
CA SER A 254 10.93 -18.76 -7.51
C SER A 254 9.94 -19.21 -8.59
N THR A 255 8.64 -18.95 -8.40
CA THR A 255 7.57 -19.32 -9.34
C THR A 255 7.37 -18.26 -10.41
N GLU A 256 7.39 -16.98 -10.03
CA GLU A 256 7.19 -15.82 -10.91
C GLU A 256 8.41 -15.55 -11.80
N VAL A 257 9.63 -15.60 -11.27
CA VAL A 257 10.85 -15.39 -12.05
C VAL A 257 11.13 -16.60 -12.93
N GLN A 258 11.23 -16.37 -14.24
CA GLN A 258 11.30 -17.42 -15.26
C GLN A 258 12.73 -17.75 -15.73
N ILE A 259 13.71 -16.86 -15.48
CA ILE A 259 15.09 -17.10 -15.94
C ILE A 259 15.77 -18.18 -15.07
N PRO A 260 16.42 -19.20 -15.69
CA PRO A 260 16.99 -20.32 -14.94
C PRO A 260 18.16 -19.91 -14.04
N GLU A 261 18.93 -18.88 -14.40
CA GLU A 261 20.03 -18.37 -13.58
C GLU A 261 19.53 -17.85 -12.21
N ALA A 262 18.42 -17.10 -12.19
CA ALA A 262 17.82 -16.61 -10.94
C ALA A 262 17.12 -17.72 -10.17
N ARG A 263 16.49 -18.69 -10.85
CA ARG A 263 15.90 -19.86 -10.18
C ARG A 263 16.96 -20.70 -9.46
N ALA A 264 18.16 -20.84 -10.04
CA ALA A 264 19.28 -21.49 -9.36
C ALA A 264 19.70 -20.71 -8.10
N PHE A 265 19.74 -19.37 -8.17
CA PHE A 265 19.99 -18.52 -7.00
C PHE A 265 18.94 -18.73 -5.90
N TYR A 266 17.65 -18.63 -6.23
CA TYR A 266 16.58 -18.79 -5.25
C TYR A 266 16.50 -20.20 -4.68
N GLY A 267 16.74 -21.24 -5.48
CA GLY A 267 16.80 -22.61 -4.98
C GLY A 267 17.90 -22.79 -3.92
N PHE A 268 19.06 -22.14 -4.12
CA PHE A 268 20.13 -22.15 -3.13
C PHE A 268 19.80 -21.31 -1.90
N GLN A 269 19.18 -20.14 -2.09
CA GLN A 269 18.72 -19.30 -0.99
C GLN A 269 17.73 -20.06 -0.10
N MET A 270 16.75 -20.75 -0.68
CA MET A 270 15.80 -21.58 0.08
C MET A 270 16.50 -22.69 0.88
N ALA A 271 17.54 -23.30 0.32
CA ALA A 271 18.34 -24.28 1.05
C ALA A 271 19.05 -23.64 2.26
N MET A 272 19.61 -22.45 2.09
CA MET A 272 20.26 -21.72 3.18
C MET A 272 19.27 -21.25 4.25
N GLU A 273 18.05 -20.80 3.89
CA GLU A 273 17.03 -20.43 4.89
C GLU A 273 16.57 -21.62 5.74
N ASN A 274 16.58 -22.85 5.19
CA ASN A 274 16.35 -24.06 5.99
C ASN A 274 17.48 -24.29 6.99
N ILE A 275 18.73 -24.08 6.59
CA ILE A 275 19.91 -24.20 7.47
C ILE A 275 19.89 -23.10 8.55
N HIS A 276 19.43 -21.89 8.22
CA HIS A 276 19.20 -20.82 9.20
C HIS A 276 18.15 -21.25 10.24
N SER A 277 17.00 -21.75 9.77
CA SER A 277 15.91 -22.22 10.62
C SER A 277 16.35 -23.33 11.57
N GLU A 278 17.13 -24.30 11.07
CA GLU A 278 17.74 -25.35 11.88
C GLU A 278 18.70 -24.78 12.94
N THR A 279 19.59 -23.88 12.52
CA THR A 279 20.57 -23.24 13.40
C THR A 279 19.90 -22.49 14.55
N TYR A 280 18.88 -21.67 14.26
CA TYR A 280 18.13 -20.97 15.31
C TYR A 280 17.39 -21.93 16.23
N SER A 281 16.85 -23.03 15.70
CA SER A 281 16.17 -24.05 16.51
C SER A 281 17.14 -24.73 17.47
N LEU A 282 18.35 -25.08 17.01
CA LEU A 282 19.41 -25.64 17.85
C LEU A 282 19.84 -24.66 18.95
N LEU A 283 20.02 -23.37 18.61
CA LEU A 283 20.35 -22.33 19.60
C LEU A 283 19.25 -22.19 20.67
N ILE A 284 17.97 -22.20 20.26
CA ILE A 284 16.85 -22.15 21.19
C ILE A 284 16.84 -23.38 22.10
N GLU A 285 17.06 -24.58 21.56
CA GLU A 285 17.12 -25.82 22.34
C GLU A 285 18.25 -25.80 23.38
N GLN A 286 19.43 -25.27 23.01
CA GLN A 286 20.56 -25.13 23.94
C GLN A 286 20.25 -24.17 25.10
N TYR A 287 19.67 -23.00 24.83
CA TYR A 287 19.48 -21.95 25.84
C TYR A 287 18.13 -22.02 26.59
N VAL A 288 17.12 -22.69 26.03
CA VAL A 288 15.76 -22.78 26.58
C VAL A 288 15.46 -24.20 27.05
N LYS A 289 15.96 -24.53 28.24
CA LYS A 289 15.83 -25.88 28.85
C LYS A 289 14.42 -26.25 29.35
N ASP A 290 13.45 -25.30 29.39
CA ASP A 290 12.07 -25.56 29.84
C ASP A 290 11.11 -25.70 28.65
N PRO A 291 10.58 -26.90 28.37
CA PRO A 291 9.68 -27.15 27.23
C PRO A 291 8.36 -26.35 27.32
N ARG A 292 7.96 -25.88 28.51
CA ARG A 292 6.76 -25.04 28.68
C ARG A 292 6.97 -23.60 28.21
N LYS A 293 8.21 -23.14 28.09
CA LYS A 293 8.55 -21.82 27.53
C LYS A 293 8.75 -21.85 26.01
N GLY A 294 8.98 -23.03 25.43
CA GLY A 294 9.01 -23.22 23.97
C GLY A 294 7.64 -22.96 23.31
N THR A 295 6.54 -23.27 24.01
CA THR A 295 5.16 -23.07 23.50
C THR A 295 4.70 -21.60 23.51
N THR A 296 5.32 -20.75 24.32
CA THR A 296 4.97 -19.32 24.42
C THR A 296 5.47 -18.48 23.25
N PHE A 297 6.31 -19.05 22.38
CA PHE A 297 6.79 -18.39 21.15
C PHE A 297 5.88 -18.61 19.95
N SER A 298 4.63 -19.01 20.17
CA SER A 298 3.61 -18.92 19.14
C SER A 298 3.39 -17.45 18.79
N THR A 299 3.56 -17.11 17.51
CA THR A 299 3.31 -15.79 16.93
C THR A 299 2.02 -15.18 17.51
N PRO A 300 1.98 -13.86 17.80
CA PRO A 300 0.71 -13.20 18.09
C PRO A 300 -0.22 -13.53 16.93
N SER A 301 -1.36 -14.17 17.21
CA SER A 301 -2.28 -14.60 16.16
C SER A 301 -2.77 -13.37 15.40
N THR A 302 -2.14 -13.05 14.27
CA THR A 302 -2.79 -12.32 13.20
C THR A 302 -3.88 -13.24 12.67
N ARG A 303 -5.06 -13.13 13.28
CA ARG A 303 -6.31 -13.60 12.65
C ARG A 303 -6.51 -12.76 11.38
N CYS A 304 -5.82 -13.12 10.30
CA CYS A 304 -6.38 -12.94 8.98
C CYS A 304 -7.54 -13.94 8.91
N ARG A 305 -8.77 -13.45 9.13
CA ARG A 305 -9.97 -14.20 8.77
C ARG A 305 -10.09 -14.22 7.24
N PRO A 306 -10.59 -15.33 6.68
CA PRO A 306 -10.83 -15.47 5.24
C PRO A 306 -11.86 -14.46 4.72
#